data_AF-A0A915XYF5-F1
#
_entry.id   AF-A0A915XYF5-F1
#
_cell.length_a   1.000
_cell.length_b   1.000
_cell.length_c   1.000
_cell.angle_alpha   90.00
_cell.angle_beta   90.00
_cell.angle_gamma   90.00
#
_symmetry.space_group_name_H-M   'P 1'
#
loop_
_entity.id
_entity.type
_entity.pdbx_description
1 polymer ?
#
loop_
_entity_poly.entity_id
_entity_poly.type
_entity_poly.pdbx_seq_one_letter_code
_entity_poly.pdbx_strand_id
1 'polypeptide(L)'
;MQKRFIEINGVQYPWLGEVFFPETRADIVLDDGRRVVFVENETLFVDRLDPSFWGEQWGDIYQKLDACPFEVRLLGEFIPEKVERFGRKFPGITYGQVGRREYPPKGTRVSIRNGVVNLRLPDGARARGVAYLQVRNLRRTGIDIYQSPPEKRYIAEGTHNDLLRSRLLPGDLILVNSGIGSLGRCAVVPEGIGTVNISQHIDRIVLNGICPEWTAMFLQSGFGACQMSRWFSGVSGQIKIDFKEVRVLRIPVPDEAIQQAVAREYWRMAAYHAQAMQARALGDDPRAEGILQIATGMLETLLAQVESLITGEHRAITPLIPDNPPPKLKRFLEDEYRRIGQIYEEIEEYTQRGRDEADLLGIPLRRDAEIVDLAARVLQLVESLTDDGSPTQ
;
A
#
# COMPACT_ATOMS: atom_id res chain seq x y z
N MET A 1 -29.52 -11.72 -26.25
CA MET A 1 -28.35 -11.85 -25.35
C MET A 1 -28.05 -13.33 -25.24
N GLN A 2 -26.94 -13.80 -25.83
CA GLN A 2 -26.41 -15.13 -25.52
C GLN A 2 -26.10 -15.17 -24.03
N LYS A 3 -26.60 -16.18 -23.32
CA LYS A 3 -26.17 -16.42 -21.95
C LYS A 3 -24.75 -16.98 -22.04
N ARG A 4 -23.93 -16.63 -21.04
CA ARG A 4 -22.56 -17.11 -20.94
C ARG A 4 -22.48 -17.95 -19.67
N PHE A 5 -21.56 -18.90 -19.63
CA PHE A 5 -21.24 -19.65 -18.42
C PHE A 5 -19.72 -19.82 -18.32
N ILE A 6 -19.23 -19.87 -17.10
CA ILE A 6 -17.83 -20.16 -16.79
C ILE A 6 -17.76 -21.62 -16.36
N GLU A 7 -16.90 -22.41 -17.00
CA GLU A 7 -16.67 -23.80 -16.62
C GLU A 7 -15.34 -23.91 -15.87
N ILE A 8 -15.39 -24.40 -14.62
CA ILE A 8 -14.22 -24.57 -13.74
C ILE A 8 -14.16 -26.04 -13.36
N ASN A 9 -13.10 -26.75 -13.76
CA ASN A 9 -12.92 -28.18 -13.47
C ASN A 9 -14.15 -29.04 -13.83
N GLY A 10 -14.86 -28.72 -14.92
CA GLY A 10 -16.04 -29.45 -15.38
C GLY A 10 -17.37 -29.03 -14.72
N VAL A 11 -17.39 -27.99 -13.88
CA VAL A 11 -18.60 -27.45 -13.25
C VAL A 11 -18.98 -26.11 -13.89
N GLN A 12 -20.24 -25.97 -14.32
CA GLN A 12 -20.76 -24.77 -14.98
C GLN A 12 -21.33 -23.76 -13.98
N TYR A 13 -20.89 -22.50 -14.10
CA TYR A 13 -21.36 -21.38 -13.31
C TYR A 13 -22.04 -20.34 -14.22
N PRO A 14 -23.23 -19.84 -13.87
CA PRO A 14 -23.91 -18.82 -14.66
C PRO A 14 -23.09 -17.53 -14.68
N TRP A 15 -22.89 -16.95 -15.86
CA TRP A 15 -22.23 -15.66 -16.02
C TRP A 15 -23.16 -14.56 -15.51
N LEU A 16 -22.93 -14.09 -14.28
CA LEU A 16 -23.81 -13.17 -13.56
C LEU A 16 -23.46 -11.68 -13.77
N GLY A 17 -22.56 -11.35 -14.70
CA GLY A 17 -22.12 -9.97 -14.93
C GLY A 17 -21.21 -9.39 -13.81
N GLU A 18 -21.27 -9.96 -12.62
CA GLU A 18 -20.22 -9.87 -11.58
C GLU A 18 -19.22 -11.00 -11.85
N VAL A 19 -18.01 -10.66 -12.29
CA VAL A 19 -16.99 -11.66 -12.62
C VAL A 19 -16.42 -12.23 -11.32
N PHE A 20 -16.88 -13.43 -10.95
CA PHE A 20 -16.14 -14.29 -10.03
C PHE A 20 -14.98 -14.88 -10.84
N PHE A 21 -13.77 -14.34 -10.67
CA PHE A 21 -12.59 -14.93 -11.29
C PHE A 21 -12.22 -16.21 -10.54
N PRO A 22 -12.17 -17.37 -11.22
CA PRO A 22 -11.83 -18.62 -10.56
C PRO A 22 -10.37 -18.68 -10.15
N GLU A 23 -10.11 -19.33 -9.02
CA GLU A 23 -8.75 -19.56 -8.49
C GLU A 23 -7.92 -20.52 -9.36
N THR A 24 -8.54 -21.19 -10.33
CA THR A 24 -7.93 -22.13 -11.28
C THR A 24 -8.32 -21.79 -12.72
N ARG A 25 -7.61 -22.39 -13.69
CA ARG A 25 -7.94 -22.29 -15.13
C ARG A 25 -9.42 -22.59 -15.35
N ALA A 26 -10.11 -21.70 -16.07
CA ALA A 26 -11.52 -21.84 -16.37
C ALA A 26 -11.79 -21.54 -17.83
N ASP A 27 -12.59 -22.37 -18.49
CA ASP A 27 -12.94 -22.17 -19.89
C ASP A 27 -14.23 -21.35 -19.97
N ILE A 28 -14.25 -20.31 -20.82
CA ILE A 28 -15.50 -19.62 -21.16
C ILE A 28 -16.16 -20.37 -22.31
N VAL A 29 -17.35 -20.93 -22.03
CA VAL A 29 -18.11 -21.73 -22.98
C VAL A 29 -19.40 -20.98 -23.35
N LEU A 30 -19.67 -20.89 -24.65
CA LEU A 30 -20.91 -20.31 -25.16
C LEU A 30 -22.07 -21.33 -25.08
N ASP A 31 -23.31 -20.83 -25.14
CA ASP A 31 -24.54 -21.65 -25.15
C ASP A 31 -24.54 -22.78 -26.21
N ASP A 32 -23.76 -22.61 -27.30
CA ASP A 32 -23.64 -23.58 -28.39
C ASP A 32 -22.46 -24.56 -28.24
N GLY A 33 -21.84 -24.60 -27.06
CA GLY A 33 -20.73 -25.50 -26.74
C GLY A 33 -19.38 -25.07 -27.33
N ARG A 34 -19.31 -23.95 -28.05
CA ARG A 34 -18.03 -23.41 -28.53
C ARG A 34 -17.25 -22.83 -27.36
N ARG A 35 -15.99 -23.24 -27.27
CA ARG A 35 -15.00 -22.62 -26.38
C ARG A 35 -14.53 -21.32 -27.01
N VAL A 36 -14.57 -20.24 -26.24
CA VAL A 36 -14.01 -18.97 -26.68
C VAL A 36 -12.50 -19.03 -26.46
N VAL A 37 -11.74 -19.05 -27.54
CA VAL A 37 -10.29 -18.84 -27.53
C VAL A 37 -10.08 -17.41 -27.98
N PHE A 38 -9.57 -16.56 -27.10
CA PHE A 38 -9.25 -15.18 -27.46
C PHE A 38 -7.95 -15.18 -28.27
N VAL A 39 -7.97 -14.52 -29.42
CA VAL A 39 -6.80 -14.37 -30.29
C VAL A 39 -6.07 -13.12 -29.83
N GLU A 40 -4.77 -13.26 -29.58
CA GLU A 40 -3.86 -12.17 -29.18
C GLU A 40 -3.88 -11.01 -30.20
N ASN A 41 -3.66 -9.80 -29.67
CA ASN A 41 -3.43 -8.49 -30.32
C ASN A 41 -4.66 -7.61 -30.65
N GLU A 42 -4.69 -6.30 -30.41
CA GLU A 42 -3.79 -5.30 -29.77
C GLU A 42 -4.67 -4.45 -28.84
N THR A 43 -4.15 -3.95 -27.71
CA THR A 43 -4.80 -3.06 -26.71
C THR A 43 -5.64 -3.71 -25.58
N LEU A 44 -4.96 -4.49 -24.72
CA LEU A 44 -5.13 -4.63 -23.25
C LEU A 44 -6.46 -5.15 -22.65
N PHE A 45 -7.62 -4.86 -23.24
CA PHE A 45 -8.91 -5.26 -22.69
C PHE A 45 -9.25 -6.73 -22.97
N VAL A 46 -8.70 -7.29 -24.05
CA VAL A 46 -9.02 -8.65 -24.50
C VAL A 46 -8.20 -9.69 -23.75
N ASP A 47 -6.91 -9.44 -23.50
CA ASP A 47 -6.03 -10.38 -22.80
C ASP A 47 -6.43 -10.61 -21.34
N ARG A 48 -7.04 -9.62 -20.68
CA ARG A 48 -7.59 -9.76 -19.30
C ARG A 48 -8.78 -10.71 -19.20
N LEU A 49 -9.40 -11.07 -20.32
CA LEU A 49 -10.46 -12.08 -20.37
C LEU A 49 -9.90 -13.48 -20.70
N ASP A 50 -8.61 -13.59 -21.03
CA ASP A 50 -7.92 -14.84 -21.19
C ASP A 50 -7.49 -15.39 -19.81
N PRO A 51 -8.00 -16.56 -19.39
CA PRO A 51 -7.55 -17.23 -18.17
C PRO A 51 -6.05 -17.54 -18.16
N SER A 52 -5.41 -17.66 -19.33
CA SER A 52 -3.97 -17.92 -19.48
C SER A 52 -3.12 -16.71 -19.07
N PHE A 53 -3.59 -15.48 -19.35
CA PHE A 53 -3.01 -14.22 -18.86
C PHE A 53 -2.90 -14.22 -17.33
N TRP A 54 -3.90 -14.80 -16.65
CA TRP A 54 -3.94 -14.93 -15.19
C TRP A 54 -3.36 -16.25 -14.64
N GLY A 55 -3.02 -17.22 -15.49
CA GLY A 55 -2.62 -18.55 -15.08
C GLY A 55 -1.15 -18.65 -14.70
N GLU A 56 -0.25 -18.29 -15.62
CA GLU A 56 1.19 -18.49 -15.45
C GLU A 56 1.82 -17.48 -14.49
N GLN A 57 1.35 -16.23 -14.49
CA GLN A 57 1.95 -15.16 -13.70
C GLN A 57 1.61 -15.27 -12.20
N TRP A 58 0.54 -15.98 -11.87
CA TRP A 58 -0.08 -15.92 -10.55
C TRP A 58 -0.36 -17.27 -9.88
N GLY A 59 -0.33 -18.38 -10.62
CA GLY A 59 -0.46 -19.73 -10.06
C GLY A 59 0.64 -20.04 -9.04
N ASP A 60 1.87 -19.57 -9.32
CA ASP A 60 3.02 -19.69 -8.43
C ASP A 60 2.80 -18.98 -7.07
N ILE A 61 2.10 -17.85 -7.05
CA ILE A 61 1.93 -17.05 -5.82
C ILE A 61 1.02 -17.73 -4.82
N TYR A 62 -0.11 -18.31 -5.27
CA TYR A 62 -0.96 -19.06 -4.36
C TYR A 62 -0.31 -20.36 -3.90
N GLN A 63 0.43 -21.05 -4.77
CA GLN A 63 1.22 -22.22 -4.36
C GLN A 63 2.27 -21.86 -3.29
N LYS A 64 2.95 -20.72 -3.45
CA LYS A 64 3.89 -20.19 -2.46
C LYS A 64 3.21 -19.77 -1.15
N LEU A 65 2.03 -19.16 -1.20
CA LEU A 65 1.24 -18.85 0.00
C LEU A 65 0.73 -20.12 0.69
N ASP A 66 0.28 -21.12 -0.07
CA ASP A 66 -0.16 -22.41 0.47
C ASP A 66 1.01 -23.20 1.10
N ALA A 67 2.24 -22.98 0.60
CA ALA A 67 3.48 -23.51 1.16
C ALA A 67 4.14 -22.59 2.19
N CYS A 68 3.52 -21.45 2.54
CA CYS A 68 4.07 -20.48 3.48
C CYS A 68 4.27 -21.14 4.86
N PRO A 69 5.36 -20.84 5.60
CA PRO A 69 5.58 -21.39 6.94
C PRO A 69 4.57 -20.87 7.98
N PHE A 70 3.76 -19.87 7.65
CA PHE A 70 2.77 -19.28 8.54
C PHE A 70 1.35 -19.68 8.13
N GLU A 71 0.42 -19.68 9.09
CA GLU A 71 -1.00 -19.84 8.78
C GLU A 71 -1.46 -18.70 7.86
N VAL A 72 -2.12 -19.05 6.74
CA VAL A 72 -2.68 -18.07 5.82
C VAL A 72 -4.18 -17.95 6.04
N ARG A 73 -4.65 -16.74 6.32
CA ARG A 73 -6.06 -16.42 6.62
C ARG A 73 -6.60 -15.32 5.72
N LEU A 74 -7.90 -15.10 5.71
CA LEU A 74 -8.49 -13.99 4.98
C LEU A 74 -8.32 -12.69 5.76
N LEU A 75 -7.88 -11.62 5.10
CA LEU A 75 -7.69 -10.31 5.73
C LEU A 75 -8.96 -9.79 6.39
N GLY A 76 -10.13 -10.12 5.84
CA GLY A 76 -11.44 -9.76 6.37
C GLY A 76 -11.72 -10.31 7.76
N GLU A 77 -11.06 -11.39 8.19
CA GLU A 77 -11.16 -11.94 9.55
C GLU A 77 -10.58 -10.98 10.60
N PHE A 78 -9.63 -10.12 10.21
CA PHE A 78 -9.01 -9.11 11.05
C PHE A 78 -9.67 -7.73 10.92
N ILE A 79 -10.62 -7.56 10.00
CA ILE A 79 -11.35 -6.30 9.79
C ILE A 79 -12.73 -6.41 10.47
N PRO A 80 -12.93 -5.83 11.66
CA PRO A 80 -14.22 -5.90 12.35
C PRO A 80 -15.35 -5.28 11.52
N GLU A 81 -16.56 -5.84 11.62
CA GLU A 81 -17.73 -5.29 10.94
C GLU A 81 -18.02 -3.84 11.38
N LYS A 82 -17.87 -3.55 12.67
CA LYS A 82 -18.02 -2.20 13.23
C LYS A 82 -16.95 -1.91 14.27
N VAL A 83 -16.55 -0.64 14.34
CA VAL A 83 -15.63 -0.07 15.32
C VAL A 83 -16.29 1.13 16.00
N GLU A 84 -16.05 1.31 17.29
CA GLU A 84 -16.51 2.48 18.03
C GLU A 84 -15.44 3.58 18.00
N ARG A 85 -15.78 4.74 17.44
CA ARG A 85 -14.88 5.90 17.35
C ARG A 85 -15.69 7.17 17.49
N PHE A 86 -15.12 8.18 18.13
CA PHE A 86 -15.78 9.49 18.28
C PHE A 86 -17.21 9.37 18.86
N GLY A 87 -17.43 8.41 19.77
CA GLY A 87 -18.74 8.14 20.40
C GLY A 87 -19.80 7.53 19.47
N ARG A 88 -19.42 6.98 18.31
CA ARG A 88 -20.34 6.37 17.33
C ARG A 88 -19.76 5.09 16.75
N LYS A 89 -20.63 4.21 16.24
CA LYS A 89 -20.21 2.98 15.53
C LYS A 89 -20.10 3.24 14.03
N PHE A 90 -18.96 2.89 13.45
CA PHE A 90 -18.68 2.96 12.02
C PHE A 90 -18.22 1.59 11.50
N PRO A 91 -18.32 1.30 10.19
CA PRO A 91 -17.71 0.11 9.61
C PRO A 91 -16.21 0.02 9.91
N GLY A 92 -15.60 -1.17 10.00
CA GLY A 92 -14.14 -1.31 10.17
C GLY A 92 -13.34 -0.84 8.94
N ILE A 93 -13.88 -1.08 7.74
CA ILE A 93 -13.37 -0.55 6.47
C ILE A 93 -14.32 0.49 5.88
N THR A 94 -13.80 1.65 5.48
CA THR A 94 -14.61 2.73 4.87
C THR A 94 -13.74 3.68 4.04
N TYR A 95 -14.33 4.54 3.22
CA TYR A 95 -13.63 5.58 2.44
C TYR A 95 -14.16 6.99 2.75
N GLY A 96 -13.53 8.02 2.20
CA GLY A 96 -13.92 9.42 2.37
C GLY A 96 -15.28 9.86 1.84
N GLN A 97 -15.50 11.19 1.79
CA GLN A 97 -16.68 11.77 1.16
C GLN A 97 -16.68 11.53 -0.37
N VAL A 98 -17.84 11.17 -0.91
CA VAL A 98 -18.09 10.94 -2.34
C VAL A 98 -18.64 12.19 -3.01
N GLY A 99 -18.24 12.43 -4.25
CA GLY A 99 -18.75 13.53 -5.05
C GLY A 99 -17.89 14.79 -4.96
N ARG A 100 -18.54 15.96 -4.87
CA ARG A 100 -17.86 17.25 -4.97
C ARG A 100 -16.99 17.49 -3.73
N ARG A 101 -15.76 17.94 -3.97
CA ARG A 101 -14.86 18.39 -2.90
C ARG A 101 -15.05 19.87 -2.65
N GLU A 102 -15.28 20.22 -1.39
CA GLU A 102 -15.35 21.58 -0.88
C GLU A 102 -14.06 21.95 -0.13
N TYR A 103 -13.38 22.98 -0.61
CA TYR A 103 -12.20 23.55 0.04
C TYR A 103 -12.50 24.94 0.59
N PRO A 104 -11.75 25.41 1.59
CA PRO A 104 -11.84 26.79 2.05
C PRO A 104 -11.64 27.78 0.89
N PRO A 105 -12.31 28.96 0.91
CA PRO A 105 -12.16 29.97 -0.13
C PRO A 105 -10.71 30.39 -0.36
N LYS A 106 -10.39 30.75 -1.61
CA LYS A 106 -9.06 31.30 -1.96
C LYS A 106 -8.73 32.50 -1.06
N GLY A 107 -7.51 32.54 -0.53
CA GLY A 107 -7.08 33.55 0.44
C GLY A 107 -7.26 33.15 1.90
N THR A 108 -7.80 31.95 2.17
CA THR A 108 -7.79 31.37 3.51
C THR A 108 -6.36 31.22 4.03
N ARG A 109 -6.08 31.77 5.21
CA ARG A 109 -4.79 31.65 5.88
C ARG A 109 -4.80 30.46 6.83
N VAL A 110 -3.74 29.66 6.78
CA VAL A 110 -3.55 28.50 7.64
C VAL A 110 -2.51 28.82 8.70
N SER A 111 -2.78 28.43 9.95
CA SER A 111 -1.80 28.46 11.03
C SER A 111 -1.86 27.16 11.83
N ILE A 112 -0.70 26.58 12.13
CA ILE A 112 -0.60 25.32 12.86
C ILE A 112 0.05 25.63 14.20
N ARG A 113 -0.60 25.24 15.31
CA ARG A 113 -0.06 25.40 16.66
C ARG A 113 -0.30 24.12 17.44
N ASN A 114 0.77 23.50 17.95
CA ASN A 114 0.74 22.25 18.70
C ASN A 114 -0.06 21.14 17.98
N GLY A 115 0.19 20.96 16.68
CA GLY A 115 -0.53 19.98 15.84
C GLY A 115 -1.97 20.36 15.47
N VAL A 116 -2.50 21.47 16.00
CA VAL A 116 -3.85 21.93 15.69
C VAL A 116 -3.83 22.93 14.54
N VAL A 117 -4.56 22.59 13.48
CA VAL A 117 -4.71 23.44 12.30
C VAL A 117 -5.84 24.45 12.55
N ASN A 118 -5.56 25.72 12.29
CA ASN A 118 -6.51 26.82 12.38
C ASN A 118 -6.59 27.55 11.04
N LEU A 119 -7.80 27.77 10.58
CA LEU A 119 -8.12 28.45 9.34
C LEU A 119 -8.68 29.84 9.66
N ARG A 120 -8.20 30.86 8.93
CA ARG A 120 -8.77 32.21 8.92
C ARG A 120 -9.24 32.51 7.51
N LEU A 121 -10.55 32.53 7.32
CA LEU A 121 -11.20 32.76 6.03
C LEU A 121 -11.03 34.23 5.57
N PRO A 122 -11.23 34.53 4.28
CA PRO A 122 -11.08 35.89 3.74
C PRO A 122 -12.03 36.92 4.37
N ASP A 123 -13.24 36.50 4.75
CA ASP A 123 -14.24 37.31 5.45
C ASP A 123 -13.90 37.58 6.94
N GLY A 124 -12.80 37.00 7.44
CA GLY A 124 -12.35 37.12 8.81
C GLY A 124 -12.82 36.00 9.75
N ALA A 125 -13.72 35.12 9.29
CA ALA A 125 -14.19 33.98 10.08
C ALA A 125 -13.05 33.03 10.43
N ARG A 126 -13.20 32.32 11.56
CA ARG A 126 -12.21 31.35 12.06
C ARG A 126 -12.84 29.98 12.13
N ALA A 127 -12.10 28.97 11.71
CA ALA A 127 -12.48 27.56 11.81
C ALA A 127 -11.29 26.70 12.21
N ARG A 128 -11.54 25.53 12.79
CA ARG A 128 -10.52 24.47 12.87
C ARG A 128 -10.33 23.86 11.49
N GLY A 129 -9.10 23.44 11.20
CA GLY A 129 -8.74 22.76 9.96
C GLY A 129 -8.56 21.26 10.19
N VAL A 130 -8.84 20.49 9.14
CA VAL A 130 -8.58 19.05 9.06
C VAL A 130 -7.72 18.82 7.82
N ALA A 131 -6.60 18.11 7.95
CA ALA A 131 -5.79 17.74 6.81
C ALA A 131 -6.59 16.80 5.90
N TYR A 132 -6.59 17.03 4.59
CA TYR A 132 -7.41 16.28 3.65
C TYR A 132 -6.52 15.55 2.64
N LEU A 133 -6.46 14.22 2.78
CA LEU A 133 -5.60 13.38 1.95
C LEU A 133 -6.30 12.93 0.68
N GLN A 134 -5.58 13.04 -0.42
CA GLN A 134 -5.90 12.44 -1.71
C GLN A 134 -4.86 11.39 -2.07
N VAL A 135 -5.10 10.64 -3.14
CA VAL A 135 -4.20 9.60 -3.65
C VAL A 135 -2.73 10.05 -3.73
N ARG A 136 -2.49 11.29 -4.18
CA ARG A 136 -1.13 11.87 -4.28
C ARG A 136 -0.40 12.02 -2.95
N ASN A 137 -1.14 12.07 -1.84
CA ASN A 137 -0.57 12.25 -0.50
C ASN A 137 -0.14 10.92 0.12
N LEU A 138 -0.56 9.78 -0.45
CA LEU A 138 -0.18 8.47 0.06
C LEU A 138 1.01 7.94 -0.73
N ARG A 139 2.20 7.92 -0.12
CA ARG A 139 3.42 7.29 -0.66
C ARG A 139 3.56 5.89 -0.07
N ARG A 140 4.37 5.04 -0.72
CA ARG A 140 4.71 3.70 -0.22
C ARG A 140 5.39 3.73 1.17
N THR A 141 6.14 4.79 1.43
CA THR A 141 6.87 5.03 2.70
C THR A 141 6.07 5.78 3.77
N GLY A 142 4.89 6.35 3.44
CA GLY A 142 4.13 7.16 4.41
C GLY A 142 3.20 8.21 3.79
N ILE A 143 2.80 9.20 4.60
CA ILE A 143 1.85 10.25 4.23
C ILE A 143 2.57 11.59 3.98
N ASP A 144 2.47 12.09 2.75
CA ASP A 144 3.00 13.37 2.32
C ASP A 144 1.88 14.40 2.12
N ILE A 145 1.60 15.19 3.17
CA ILE A 145 0.59 16.27 3.12
C ILE A 145 1.00 17.42 2.20
N TYR A 146 2.29 17.56 1.88
CA TYR A 146 2.85 18.68 1.14
C TYR A 146 2.73 18.51 -0.38
N GLN A 147 2.52 17.28 -0.86
CA GLN A 147 2.15 16.96 -2.24
C GLN A 147 0.86 17.65 -2.72
N SER A 148 -0.04 17.99 -1.80
CA SER A 148 -1.19 18.83 -2.12
C SER A 148 -0.76 20.30 -2.15
N PRO A 149 -1.22 21.11 -3.11
CA PRO A 149 -0.93 22.54 -3.08
C PRO A 149 -1.56 23.18 -1.83
N PRO A 150 -0.98 24.26 -1.26
CA PRO A 150 -1.38 24.81 0.04
C PRO A 150 -2.89 25.02 0.23
N GLU A 151 -3.59 25.47 -0.80
CA GLU A 151 -5.04 25.73 -0.79
C GLU A 151 -5.92 24.48 -0.78
N LYS A 152 -5.34 23.29 -0.99
CA LYS A 152 -6.04 21.99 -0.97
C LYS A 152 -5.57 21.06 0.15
N ARG A 153 -4.62 21.49 1.01
CA ARG A 153 -4.10 20.66 2.10
C ARG A 153 -5.10 20.47 3.24
N TYR A 154 -5.95 21.47 3.46
CA TYR A 154 -6.85 21.51 4.62
C TYR A 154 -8.28 21.84 4.21
N ILE A 155 -9.23 21.18 4.87
CA ILE A 155 -10.66 21.50 4.84
C ILE A 155 -11.06 22.06 6.21
N ALA A 156 -12.21 22.75 6.28
CA ALA A 156 -12.73 23.18 7.58
C ALA A 156 -13.41 21.99 8.30
N GLU A 157 -13.22 21.93 9.61
CA GLU A 157 -13.84 20.91 10.47
C GLU A 157 -15.37 20.95 10.37
N GLY A 158 -16.00 19.78 10.32
CA GLY A 158 -17.47 19.63 10.25
C GLY A 158 -18.10 19.93 8.89
N THR A 159 -17.29 20.17 7.86
CA THR A 159 -17.77 20.39 6.48
C THR A 159 -18.11 19.07 5.77
N HIS A 160 -18.65 19.17 4.55
CA HIS A 160 -19.00 18.04 3.70
C HIS A 160 -17.89 16.99 3.57
N ASN A 161 -16.63 17.44 3.45
CA ASN A 161 -15.48 16.57 3.28
C ASN A 161 -14.95 15.96 4.60
N ASP A 162 -15.44 16.39 5.76
CA ASP A 162 -14.96 15.97 7.08
C ASP A 162 -15.91 14.97 7.75
N LEU A 163 -16.12 13.84 7.09
CA LEU A 163 -16.94 12.77 7.66
C LEU A 163 -16.23 12.08 8.83
N LEU A 164 -16.91 11.98 9.97
CA LEU A 164 -16.39 11.25 11.14
C LEU A 164 -16.01 9.80 10.83
N ARG A 165 -16.74 9.14 9.91
CA ARG A 165 -16.46 7.75 9.54
C ARG A 165 -15.09 7.57 8.90
N SER A 166 -14.57 8.57 8.19
CA SER A 166 -13.31 8.50 7.45
C SER A 166 -12.18 9.30 8.10
N ARG A 167 -12.41 9.88 9.29
CA ARG A 167 -11.33 10.44 10.10
C ARG A 167 -10.38 9.33 10.54
N LEU A 168 -9.08 9.62 10.40
CA LEU A 168 -8.00 8.70 10.75
C LEU A 168 -7.64 8.83 12.24
N LEU A 169 -7.23 7.73 12.85
CA LEU A 169 -6.45 7.71 14.10
C LEU A 169 -5.13 6.96 13.86
N PRO A 170 -4.12 7.16 14.73
CA PRO A 170 -2.90 6.36 14.70
C PRO A 170 -3.21 4.86 14.72
N GLY A 171 -2.44 4.09 13.94
CA GLY A 171 -2.63 2.65 13.78
C GLY A 171 -3.68 2.24 12.74
N ASP A 172 -4.46 3.17 12.18
CA ASP A 172 -5.27 2.87 11.00
C ASP A 172 -4.37 2.50 9.82
N LEU A 173 -4.72 1.46 9.07
CA LEU A 173 -4.14 1.20 7.75
C LEU A 173 -4.93 2.01 6.72
N ILE A 174 -4.25 2.75 5.86
CA ILE A 174 -4.87 3.41 4.71
C ILE A 174 -4.38 2.79 3.39
N LEU A 175 -5.30 2.62 2.44
CA LEU A 175 -5.05 1.95 1.15
C LEU A 175 -5.63 2.79 0.01
N VAL A 176 -4.83 3.09 -1.01
CA VAL A 176 -5.36 3.66 -2.26
C VAL A 176 -6.20 2.59 -2.95
N ASN A 177 -7.50 2.87 -3.07
CA ASN A 177 -8.46 1.92 -3.61
C ASN A 177 -8.71 2.11 -5.12
N SER A 178 -8.21 3.20 -5.73
CA SER A 178 -8.47 3.50 -7.15
C SER A 178 -7.44 4.43 -7.79
N GLY A 179 -7.32 4.33 -9.12
CA GLY A 179 -6.49 5.19 -9.97
C GLY A 179 -5.24 4.51 -10.55
N ILE A 180 -4.91 4.87 -11.81
CA ILE A 180 -3.73 4.38 -12.54
C ILE A 180 -2.45 4.77 -11.81
N GLY A 181 -1.50 3.83 -11.67
CA GLY A 181 -0.19 4.08 -11.07
C GLY A 181 -0.28 4.39 -9.57
N SER A 182 -1.38 4.02 -8.92
CA SER A 182 -1.62 4.41 -7.52
C SER A 182 -2.30 3.37 -6.67
N LEU A 183 -3.12 2.53 -7.28
CA LEU A 183 -3.82 1.43 -6.64
C LEU A 183 -2.85 0.56 -5.82
N GLY A 184 -3.24 0.17 -4.61
CA GLY A 184 -2.43 -0.70 -3.75
C GLY A 184 -1.42 0.02 -2.87
N ARG A 185 -1.11 1.30 -3.10
CA ARG A 185 -0.28 2.08 -2.15
C ARG A 185 -0.96 2.12 -0.80
N CYS A 186 -0.24 1.75 0.26
CA CYS A 186 -0.76 1.80 1.61
C CYS A 186 0.28 2.28 2.63
N ALA A 187 -0.21 2.79 3.75
CA ALA A 187 0.62 3.17 4.90
C ALA A 187 -0.18 3.02 6.20
N VAL A 188 0.53 2.86 7.31
CA VAL A 188 -0.06 2.95 8.65
C VAL A 188 -0.03 4.41 9.09
N VAL A 189 -1.12 4.88 9.68
CA VAL A 189 -1.25 6.26 10.14
C VAL A 189 -0.34 6.46 11.37
N PRO A 190 0.65 7.38 11.30
CA PRO A 190 1.57 7.61 12.40
C PRO A 190 0.91 8.37 13.56
N GLU A 191 1.51 8.23 14.74
CA GLU A 191 1.23 9.15 15.84
C GLU A 191 1.58 10.61 15.46
N GLY A 192 0.90 11.56 16.10
CA GLY A 192 1.22 12.99 15.94
C GLY A 192 0.83 13.62 14.59
N ILE A 193 0.18 12.90 13.67
CA ILE A 193 -0.25 13.45 12.37
C ILE A 193 -1.36 14.52 12.48
N GLY A 194 -2.00 14.62 13.64
CA GLY A 194 -3.10 15.56 13.91
C GLY A 194 -4.44 15.08 13.38
N THR A 195 -5.37 16.01 13.14
CA THR A 195 -6.70 15.69 12.62
C THR A 195 -6.67 15.56 11.12
N VAL A 196 -6.93 14.35 10.63
CA VAL A 196 -6.81 13.99 9.21
C VAL A 196 -8.07 13.27 8.72
N ASN A 197 -8.49 13.59 7.50
CA ASN A 197 -9.54 12.91 6.78
C ASN A 197 -9.07 12.58 5.35
N ILE A 198 -9.77 11.69 4.67
CA ILE A 198 -9.36 11.12 3.38
C ILE A 198 -10.43 11.32 2.31
N SER A 199 -10.04 11.24 1.05
CA SER A 199 -10.96 11.24 -0.09
C SER A 199 -11.61 9.87 -0.33
N GLN A 200 -12.63 9.80 -1.19
CA GLN A 200 -13.27 8.54 -1.59
C GLN A 200 -12.33 7.49 -2.22
N HIS A 201 -11.14 7.90 -2.66
CA HIS A 201 -10.17 7.02 -3.34
C HIS A 201 -9.16 6.38 -2.39
N ILE A 202 -9.34 6.58 -1.08
CA ILE A 202 -8.51 5.99 -0.03
C ILE A 202 -9.47 5.32 0.95
N ASP A 203 -9.18 4.06 1.26
CA ASP A 203 -9.84 3.32 2.30
C ASP A 203 -9.09 3.48 3.62
N ARG A 204 -9.84 3.63 4.72
CA ARG A 204 -9.36 3.46 6.09
C ARG A 204 -9.82 2.10 6.60
N ILE A 205 -8.85 1.28 6.97
CA ILE A 205 -9.01 -0.08 7.45
C ILE A 205 -8.54 -0.13 8.91
N VAL A 206 -9.45 -0.50 9.81
CA VAL A 206 -9.09 -0.84 11.19
C VAL A 206 -8.83 -2.34 11.26
N LEU A 207 -7.70 -2.73 11.85
CA LEU A 207 -7.30 -4.12 12.02
C LEU A 207 -7.35 -4.50 13.50
N ASN A 208 -7.74 -5.75 13.78
CA ASN A 208 -7.73 -6.34 15.11
C ASN A 208 -7.18 -7.77 15.04
N GLY A 209 -6.25 -8.13 15.91
CA GLY A 209 -5.63 -9.45 15.93
C GLY A 209 -4.48 -9.65 14.92
N ILE A 210 -4.06 -8.61 14.22
CA ILE A 210 -2.86 -8.59 13.35
C ILE A 210 -2.25 -7.20 13.35
N CYS A 211 -0.91 -7.10 13.28
CA CYS A 211 -0.21 -5.82 13.27
C CYS A 211 -0.42 -5.08 11.95
N PRO A 212 -0.90 -3.82 11.98
CA PRO A 212 -1.10 -3.02 10.77
C PRO A 212 0.16 -2.85 9.91
N GLU A 213 1.34 -2.80 10.52
CA GLU A 213 2.63 -2.65 9.86
C GLU A 213 2.98 -3.91 9.07
N TRP A 214 2.77 -5.09 9.66
CA TRP A 214 2.90 -6.37 8.95
C TRP A 214 1.94 -6.41 7.75
N THR A 215 0.66 -6.06 7.96
CA THR A 215 -0.32 -6.00 6.87
C THR A 215 0.09 -5.00 5.79
N ALA A 216 0.62 -3.83 6.15
CA ALA A 216 1.09 -2.83 5.18
C ALA A 216 2.28 -3.36 4.36
N MET A 217 3.24 -4.07 4.99
CA MET A 217 4.35 -4.68 4.26
C MET A 217 3.89 -5.82 3.37
N PHE A 218 2.99 -6.68 3.86
CA PHE A 218 2.41 -7.75 3.05
C PHE A 218 1.67 -7.19 1.82
N LEU A 219 0.81 -6.19 1.99
CA LEU A 219 0.06 -5.60 0.87
C LEU A 219 0.96 -4.94 -0.17
N GLN A 220 2.10 -4.37 0.24
CA GLN A 220 3.09 -3.77 -0.66
C GLN A 220 4.09 -4.76 -1.24
N SER A 221 4.13 -5.99 -0.73
CA SER A 221 4.93 -7.07 -1.29
C SER A 221 4.39 -7.52 -2.65
N GLY A 222 5.19 -8.25 -3.41
CA GLY A 222 4.75 -8.96 -4.61
C GLY A 222 3.50 -9.80 -4.33
N PHE A 223 3.43 -10.54 -3.22
CA PHE A 223 2.26 -11.36 -2.88
C PHE A 223 0.96 -10.53 -2.72
N GLY A 224 1.04 -9.38 -2.07
CA GLY A 224 -0.10 -8.48 -1.87
C GLY A 224 -0.49 -7.74 -3.15
N ALA A 225 0.51 -7.14 -3.82
CA ALA A 225 0.35 -6.46 -5.10
C ALA A 225 -0.33 -7.39 -6.12
N CYS A 226 0.13 -8.63 -6.16
CA CYS A 226 -0.36 -9.60 -7.11
C CYS A 226 -1.81 -10.03 -6.85
N GLN A 227 -2.19 -10.22 -5.60
CA GLN A 227 -3.59 -10.47 -5.27
C GLN A 227 -4.47 -9.26 -5.61
N MET A 228 -4.05 -8.03 -5.33
CA MET A 228 -4.84 -6.83 -5.65
C MET A 228 -4.95 -6.57 -7.16
N SER A 229 -3.91 -6.90 -7.94
CA SER A 229 -3.94 -6.77 -9.40
C SER A 229 -5.01 -7.66 -10.05
N ARG A 230 -5.27 -8.84 -9.48
CA ARG A 230 -6.30 -9.78 -9.95
C ARG A 230 -7.72 -9.23 -9.79
N TRP A 231 -8.00 -8.55 -8.70
CA TRP A 231 -9.33 -8.02 -8.37
C TRP A 231 -9.65 -6.71 -9.08
N PHE A 232 -8.90 -6.41 -10.12
CA PHE A 232 -9.07 -5.23 -10.92
C PHE A 232 -10.34 -5.31 -11.78
N SER A 233 -11.47 -4.77 -11.29
CA SER A 233 -12.77 -4.93 -11.95
C SER A 233 -12.88 -4.13 -13.26
N GLY A 234 -12.67 -4.80 -14.38
CA GLY A 234 -12.86 -4.30 -15.75
C GLY A 234 -14.33 -4.18 -16.22
N VAL A 235 -15.32 -4.24 -15.32
CA VAL A 235 -16.75 -4.20 -15.71
C VAL A 235 -17.27 -2.76 -15.87
N SER A 236 -16.78 -1.83 -15.05
CA SER A 236 -17.19 -0.40 -15.11
C SER A 236 -16.24 0.48 -15.94
N GLY A 237 -15.12 -0.10 -16.41
CA GLY A 237 -13.97 0.65 -16.94
C GLY A 237 -13.20 1.45 -15.87
N GLN A 238 -13.57 1.36 -14.59
CA GLN A 238 -12.91 2.10 -13.51
C GLN A 238 -11.82 1.27 -12.86
N ILE A 239 -10.71 1.94 -12.54
CA ILE A 239 -9.61 1.32 -11.83
C ILE A 239 -9.82 1.33 -10.33
N LYS A 240 -10.34 0.23 -9.77
CA LYS A 240 -10.72 0.14 -8.36
C LYS A 240 -10.60 -1.26 -7.76
N ILE A 241 -10.31 -1.32 -6.45
CA ILE A 241 -10.55 -2.46 -5.56
C ILE A 241 -11.64 -2.10 -4.54
N ASP A 242 -12.58 -3.00 -4.30
CA ASP A 242 -13.69 -2.81 -3.36
C ASP A 242 -13.46 -3.49 -2.00
N PHE A 243 -14.38 -3.26 -1.05
CA PHE A 243 -14.22 -3.80 0.31
C PHE A 243 -14.33 -5.32 0.38
N LYS A 244 -15.11 -5.95 -0.50
CA LYS A 244 -15.24 -7.41 -0.52
C LYS A 244 -13.93 -8.02 -1.02
N GLU A 245 -13.35 -7.44 -2.07
CA GLU A 245 -12.07 -7.82 -2.65
C GLU A 245 -10.93 -7.66 -1.65
N VAL A 246 -10.86 -6.53 -0.91
CA VAL A 246 -9.88 -6.36 0.17
C VAL A 246 -10.04 -7.42 1.27
N ARG A 247 -11.28 -7.77 1.65
CA ARG A 247 -11.55 -8.75 2.71
C ARG A 247 -11.16 -10.18 2.35
N VAL A 248 -11.11 -10.54 1.07
CA VAL A 248 -10.76 -11.91 0.63
C VAL A 248 -9.28 -12.07 0.28
N LEU A 249 -8.46 -11.04 0.46
CA LEU A 249 -7.01 -11.16 0.34
C LEU A 249 -6.48 -12.18 1.35
N ARG A 250 -5.68 -13.14 0.88
CA ARG A 250 -5.01 -14.15 1.71
C ARG A 250 -3.75 -13.53 2.31
N ILE A 251 -3.65 -13.50 3.64
CA ILE A 251 -2.52 -12.92 4.38
C ILE A 251 -1.89 -13.97 5.31
N PRO A 252 -0.56 -14.17 5.25
CA PRO A 252 0.16 -14.96 6.23
C PRO A 252 0.14 -14.29 7.61
N VAL A 253 0.00 -15.11 8.65
CA VAL A 253 -0.11 -14.67 10.04
C VAL A 253 1.09 -15.22 10.83
N PRO A 254 2.26 -14.58 10.74
CA PRO A 254 3.42 -15.00 11.52
C PRO A 254 3.18 -14.74 13.02
N ASP A 255 4.05 -15.29 13.86
CA ASP A 255 3.98 -15.06 15.30
C ASP A 255 4.13 -13.56 15.67
N GLU A 256 3.72 -13.23 16.89
CA GLU A 256 3.78 -11.84 17.37
C GLU A 256 5.20 -11.28 17.35
N ALA A 257 6.23 -12.11 17.58
CA ALA A 257 7.62 -11.65 17.59
C ALA A 257 8.06 -11.15 16.21
N ILE A 258 7.74 -11.89 15.14
CA ILE A 258 8.03 -11.48 13.75
C ILE A 258 7.20 -10.25 13.38
N GLN A 259 5.91 -10.21 13.73
CA GLN A 259 5.07 -9.03 13.45
C GLN A 259 5.64 -7.76 14.10
N GLN A 260 6.08 -7.85 15.36
CA GLN A 260 6.69 -6.73 16.08
C GLN A 260 8.07 -6.35 15.55
N ALA A 261 8.87 -7.32 15.08
CA ALA A 261 10.13 -7.03 14.42
C ALA A 261 9.91 -6.24 13.11
N VAL A 262 8.95 -6.65 12.29
CA VAL A 262 8.56 -5.90 11.08
C VAL A 262 8.01 -4.52 11.45
N ALA A 263 7.18 -4.40 12.48
CA ALA A 263 6.65 -3.11 12.93
C ALA A 263 7.75 -2.14 13.37
N ARG A 264 8.78 -2.63 14.07
CA ARG A 264 9.94 -1.83 14.48
C ARG A 264 10.67 -1.25 13.28
N GLU A 265 10.97 -2.08 12.28
CA GLU A 265 11.69 -1.64 11.09
C GLU A 265 10.82 -0.75 10.19
N TYR A 266 9.52 -1.02 10.12
CA TYR A 266 8.54 -0.15 9.46
C TYR A 266 8.57 1.26 10.05
N TRP A 267 8.47 1.38 11.38
CA TRP A 267 8.49 2.69 12.04
C TRP A 267 9.87 3.37 11.97
N ARG A 268 10.95 2.60 11.89
CA ARG A 268 12.30 3.14 11.62
C ARG A 268 12.38 3.77 10.23
N MET A 269 11.86 3.11 9.19
CA MET A 269 11.73 3.68 7.85
C MET A 269 10.80 4.91 7.85
N ALA A 270 9.63 4.81 8.49
CA ALA A 270 8.66 5.90 8.56
C ALA A 270 9.22 7.14 9.31
N ALA A 271 10.18 6.97 10.21
CA ALA A 271 10.88 8.08 10.85
C ALA A 271 11.72 8.90 9.85
N TYR A 272 12.33 8.27 8.85
CA TYR A 272 12.99 8.98 7.75
C TYR A 272 11.96 9.69 6.86
N HIS A 273 10.84 9.04 6.54
CA HIS A 273 9.74 9.71 5.84
C HIS A 273 9.26 10.96 6.60
N ALA A 274 9.07 10.88 7.91
CA ALA A 274 8.66 12.01 8.75
C ALA A 274 9.71 13.14 8.74
N GLN A 275 11.00 12.82 8.78
CA GLN A 275 12.09 13.80 8.62
C GLN A 275 12.05 14.50 7.25
N ALA A 276 11.75 13.77 6.18
CA ALA A 276 11.55 14.38 4.87
C ALA A 276 10.36 15.34 4.86
N MET A 277 9.25 14.98 5.52
CA MET A 277 8.09 15.86 5.63
C MET A 277 8.40 17.13 6.43
N GLN A 278 9.24 17.04 7.46
CA GLN A 278 9.75 18.21 8.18
C GLN A 278 10.60 19.11 7.28
N ALA A 279 11.47 18.54 6.44
CA ALA A 279 12.25 19.31 5.47
C ALA A 279 11.34 20.02 4.44
N ARG A 280 10.32 19.35 3.89
CA ARG A 280 9.31 19.97 3.01
C ARG A 280 8.54 21.09 3.72
N ALA A 281 8.22 20.93 5.01
CA ALA A 281 7.56 21.96 5.80
C ALA A 281 8.38 23.25 5.90
N LEU A 282 9.71 23.13 5.89
CA LEU A 282 10.66 24.23 5.93
C LEU A 282 11.02 24.79 4.53
N GLY A 283 10.47 24.19 3.46
CA GLY A 283 10.77 24.56 2.08
C GLY A 283 12.09 24.01 1.53
N ASP A 284 12.67 23.00 2.17
CA ASP A 284 13.91 22.34 1.75
C ASP A 284 13.60 21.04 0.99
N ASP A 285 13.02 21.19 -0.21
CA ASP A 285 12.65 20.06 -1.07
C ASP A 285 13.84 19.18 -1.49
N PRO A 286 15.03 19.72 -1.84
CA PRO A 286 16.20 18.89 -2.18
C PRO A 286 16.62 17.97 -1.03
N ARG A 287 16.65 18.49 0.21
CA ARG A 287 16.93 17.67 1.39
C ARG A 287 15.84 16.64 1.62
N ALA A 288 14.57 17.02 1.48
CA ALA A 288 13.47 16.10 1.65
C ALA A 288 13.55 14.92 0.68
N GLU A 289 13.90 15.18 -0.59
CA GLU A 289 14.03 14.13 -1.60
C GLU A 289 15.17 13.16 -1.26
N GLY A 290 16.33 13.67 -0.88
CA GLY A 290 17.45 12.83 -0.45
C GLY A 290 17.18 12.01 0.82
N ILE A 291 16.23 12.42 1.67
CA ILE A 291 15.76 11.63 2.83
C ILE A 291 14.68 10.62 2.41
N LEU A 292 13.79 10.99 1.48
CA LEU A 292 12.80 10.07 0.93
C LEU A 292 13.48 8.89 0.23
N GLN A 293 14.57 9.12 -0.50
CA GLN A 293 15.38 8.06 -1.10
C GLN A 293 15.92 7.07 -0.05
N ILE A 294 16.36 7.56 1.11
CA ILE A 294 16.75 6.68 2.23
C ILE A 294 15.56 5.84 2.68
N ALA A 295 14.40 6.47 2.93
CA ALA A 295 13.19 5.76 3.35
C ALA A 295 12.73 4.72 2.31
N THR A 296 12.85 5.03 1.02
CA THR A 296 12.53 4.11 -0.07
C THR A 296 13.48 2.91 -0.07
N GLY A 297 14.79 3.10 0.05
CA GLY A 297 15.74 1.98 0.12
C GLY A 297 15.54 1.10 1.36
N MET A 298 15.21 1.71 2.50
CA MET A 298 14.82 0.98 3.72
C MET A 298 13.55 0.16 3.52
N LEU A 299 12.54 0.73 2.85
CA LEU A 299 11.31 0.03 2.51
C LEU A 299 11.57 -1.17 1.60
N GLU A 300 12.31 -0.98 0.50
CA GLU A 300 12.64 -2.08 -0.43
C GLU A 300 13.41 -3.20 0.29
N THR A 301 14.33 -2.84 1.18
CA THR A 301 15.10 -3.80 1.98
C THR A 301 14.23 -4.52 3.00
N LEU A 302 13.25 -3.86 3.62
CA LEU A 302 12.30 -4.53 4.51
C LEU A 302 11.34 -5.45 3.75
N LEU A 303 10.86 -5.03 2.58
CA LEU A 303 10.06 -5.86 1.70
C LEU A 303 10.84 -7.08 1.23
N ALA A 304 12.14 -6.94 0.89
CA ALA A 304 13.10 -8.04 0.65
C ALA A 304 12.92 -9.16 1.68
N GLN A 305 13.09 -8.81 2.95
CA GLN A 305 12.99 -9.73 4.08
C GLN A 305 11.59 -10.30 4.28
N VAL A 306 10.54 -9.48 4.17
CA VAL A 306 9.15 -9.92 4.35
C VAL A 306 8.78 -11.00 3.34
N GLU A 307 9.17 -10.84 2.07
CA GLU A 307 8.88 -11.87 1.07
C GLU A 307 9.69 -13.15 1.28
N SER A 308 10.95 -13.03 1.74
CA SER A 308 11.75 -14.20 2.11
C SER A 308 11.25 -14.92 3.35
N LEU A 309 10.58 -14.23 4.29
CA LEU A 309 9.84 -14.87 5.38
C LEU A 309 8.65 -15.67 4.84
N ILE A 310 7.90 -15.08 3.89
CA ILE A 310 6.71 -15.72 3.30
C ILE A 310 7.09 -16.97 2.51
N THR A 311 8.22 -16.96 1.78
CA THR A 311 8.72 -18.14 1.06
C THR A 311 9.44 -19.15 1.96
N GLY A 312 9.70 -18.80 3.23
CA GLY A 312 10.43 -19.65 4.18
C GLY A 312 11.94 -19.71 3.94
N GLU A 313 12.49 -18.87 3.08
CA GLU A 313 13.94 -18.71 2.85
C GLU A 313 14.64 -18.14 4.09
N HIS A 314 13.96 -17.26 4.81
CA HIS A 314 14.41 -16.66 6.07
C HIS A 314 13.41 -16.93 7.19
N ARG A 315 13.87 -16.85 8.45
CA ARG A 315 13.04 -17.12 9.64
C ARG A 315 12.88 -15.94 10.58
N ALA A 316 13.65 -14.87 10.38
CA ALA A 316 13.63 -13.68 11.22
C ALA A 316 13.92 -12.43 10.38
N ILE A 317 13.63 -11.25 10.97
CA ILE A 317 14.01 -9.95 10.43
C ILE A 317 15.36 -9.55 11.00
N THR A 318 16.28 -9.20 10.11
CA THR A 318 17.52 -8.49 10.40
C THR A 318 17.21 -6.99 10.52
N PRO A 319 17.63 -6.31 11.60
CA PRO A 319 17.42 -4.87 11.76
C PRO A 319 18.00 -4.09 10.58
N LEU A 320 17.29 -3.10 10.06
CA LEU A 320 17.81 -2.26 8.96
C LEU A 320 19.00 -1.41 9.42
N ILE A 321 18.98 -0.99 10.68
CA ILE A 321 20.08 -0.26 11.32
C ILE A 321 20.28 -0.86 12.70
N PRO A 322 21.50 -1.26 13.11
CA PRO A 322 21.75 -1.72 14.47
C PRO A 322 21.28 -0.71 15.52
N ASP A 323 20.93 -1.17 16.72
CA ASP A 323 20.58 -0.25 17.80
C ASP A 323 21.82 0.52 18.28
N ASN A 324 21.70 1.84 18.42
CA ASN A 324 22.79 2.76 18.82
C ASN A 324 24.08 2.61 17.99
N PRO A 325 24.02 2.69 16.65
CA PRO A 325 25.19 2.50 15.80
C PRO A 325 26.15 3.70 15.94
N PRO A 326 27.48 3.50 15.80
CA PRO A 326 28.41 4.61 15.69
C PRO A 326 27.98 5.58 14.58
N PRO A 327 28.12 6.92 14.75
CA PRO A 327 27.60 7.89 13.78
C PRO A 327 28.10 7.69 12.34
N LYS A 328 29.36 7.22 12.18
CA LYS A 328 29.93 6.90 10.87
C LYS A 328 29.26 5.69 10.21
N LEU A 329 28.96 4.64 10.99
CA LEU A 329 28.26 3.45 10.50
C LEU A 329 26.82 3.81 10.12
N LYS A 330 26.12 4.59 10.96
CA LYS A 330 24.77 5.07 10.64
C LYS A 330 24.74 5.79 9.30
N ARG A 331 25.66 6.74 9.10
CA ARG A 331 25.76 7.51 7.87
C ARG A 331 26.09 6.62 6.66
N PHE A 332 26.98 5.65 6.82
CA PHE A 332 27.27 4.68 5.76
C PHE A 332 26.02 3.90 5.35
N LEU A 333 25.25 3.37 6.31
CA LEU A 333 24.01 2.66 6.03
C LEU A 333 22.96 3.58 5.37
N GLU A 334 22.84 4.82 5.84
CA GLU A 334 21.97 5.83 5.21
C GLU A 334 22.37 6.09 3.73
N ASP A 335 23.66 6.18 3.43
CA ASP A 335 24.16 6.37 2.07
C ASP A 335 23.87 5.13 1.18
N GLU A 336 24.00 3.90 1.71
CA GLU A 336 23.62 2.68 1.00
C GLU A 336 22.11 2.59 0.74
N TYR A 337 21.27 2.89 1.75
CA TYR A 337 19.82 2.94 1.55
C TYR A 337 19.40 4.03 0.58
N ARG A 338 20.05 5.20 0.62
CA ARG A 338 19.80 6.26 -0.38
C ARG A 338 20.10 5.75 -1.79
N ARG A 339 21.21 5.02 -1.98
CA ARG A 339 21.58 4.45 -3.28
C ARG A 339 20.53 3.46 -3.78
N ILE A 340 20.05 2.55 -2.93
CA ILE A 340 18.95 1.64 -3.27
C ILE A 340 17.71 2.43 -3.70
N GLY A 341 17.33 3.46 -2.93
CA GLY A 341 16.18 4.30 -3.26
C GLY A 341 16.32 5.06 -4.58
N GLN A 342 17.52 5.55 -4.89
CA GLN A 342 17.82 6.21 -6.18
C GLN A 342 17.67 5.25 -7.36
N ILE A 343 18.25 4.06 -7.26
CA ILE A 343 18.13 3.04 -8.32
C ILE A 343 16.67 2.62 -8.49
N TYR A 344 15.92 2.46 -7.38
CA TYR A 344 14.49 2.16 -7.46
C TYR A 344 13.71 3.26 -8.19
N GLU A 345 13.99 4.54 -7.89
CA GLU A 345 13.34 5.67 -8.57
C GLU A 345 13.69 5.73 -10.06
N GLU A 346 14.94 5.45 -10.44
CA GLU A 346 15.38 5.37 -11.83
C GLU A 346 14.68 4.23 -12.59
N ILE A 347 14.56 3.06 -11.97
CA ILE A 347 13.82 1.91 -12.53
C ILE A 347 12.35 2.27 -12.71
N GLU A 348 11.69 2.79 -11.67
CA GLU A 348 10.29 3.21 -11.75
C GLU A 348 10.07 4.26 -12.84
N GLU A 349 10.95 5.25 -12.97
CA GLU A 349 10.87 6.28 -14.01
C GLU A 349 11.07 5.67 -15.41
N TYR A 350 12.04 4.77 -15.59
CA TYR A 350 12.25 4.07 -16.85
C TYR A 350 11.03 3.22 -17.23
N THR A 351 10.50 2.43 -16.28
CA THR A 351 9.28 1.67 -16.46
C THR A 351 8.13 2.61 -16.82
N GLN A 352 7.95 3.75 -16.14
CA GLN A 352 6.92 4.74 -16.46
C GLN A 352 7.05 5.36 -17.85
N ARG A 353 8.29 5.60 -18.33
CA ARG A 353 8.54 6.12 -19.69
C ARG A 353 8.30 5.09 -20.80
N GLY A 354 8.44 3.80 -20.48
CA GLY A 354 8.15 2.68 -21.39
C GLY A 354 6.74 2.07 -21.24
N ARG A 355 5.90 2.58 -20.32
CA ARG A 355 4.57 2.05 -20.03
C ARG A 355 3.59 2.37 -21.17
N ASP A 356 3.26 1.35 -21.96
CA ASP A 356 1.87 1.20 -22.42
C ASP A 356 0.95 1.09 -21.19
N GLU A 357 -0.36 1.34 -21.34
CA GLU A 357 -1.41 1.47 -20.30
C GLU A 357 -1.62 0.25 -19.35
N ALA A 358 -0.66 -0.68 -19.27
CA ALA A 358 -0.71 -1.97 -18.62
C ALA A 358 -0.45 -1.95 -17.10
N ASP A 359 0.38 -1.03 -16.58
CA ASP A 359 0.79 -1.07 -15.17
C ASP A 359 -0.04 -0.13 -14.29
N LEU A 360 -1.09 -0.70 -13.68
CA LEU A 360 -2.17 0.02 -13.00
C LEU A 360 -1.91 0.25 -11.50
N LEU A 361 -0.98 -0.51 -10.90
CA LEU A 361 -0.66 -0.42 -9.48
C LEU A 361 0.33 0.70 -9.19
N GLY A 362 0.27 1.24 -7.97
CA GLY A 362 1.30 2.13 -7.42
C GLY A 362 2.34 1.40 -6.59
N ILE A 363 2.41 0.07 -6.73
CA ILE A 363 3.34 -0.84 -6.07
C ILE A 363 3.80 -1.89 -7.09
N PRO A 364 5.07 -2.32 -7.05
CA PRO A 364 5.61 -3.25 -8.03
C PRO A 364 5.04 -4.66 -7.84
N LEU A 365 4.74 -5.36 -8.93
CA LEU A 365 4.32 -6.78 -8.90
C LEU A 365 5.49 -7.72 -8.56
N ARG A 366 6.70 -7.32 -8.92
CA ARG A 366 7.95 -8.04 -8.65
C ARG A 366 9.01 -7.01 -8.32
N ARG A 367 9.84 -7.31 -7.31
CA ARG A 367 10.99 -6.47 -7.00
C ARG A 367 12.09 -6.73 -8.02
N ASP A 368 12.79 -5.67 -8.38
CA ASP A 368 13.90 -5.74 -9.32
C ASP A 368 15.08 -6.51 -8.72
N ALA A 369 15.73 -7.35 -9.51
CA ALA A 369 16.82 -8.20 -9.05
C ALA A 369 18.01 -7.40 -8.51
N GLU A 370 18.33 -6.23 -9.12
CA GLU A 370 19.41 -5.36 -8.63
C GLU A 370 19.08 -4.82 -7.24
N ILE A 371 17.82 -4.43 -7.01
CA ILE A 371 17.36 -3.95 -5.70
C ILE A 371 17.44 -5.06 -4.65
N VAL A 372 17.02 -6.29 -4.99
CA VAL A 372 17.12 -7.45 -4.08
C VAL A 372 18.58 -7.75 -3.73
N ASP A 373 19.48 -7.74 -4.71
CA ASP A 373 20.91 -8.00 -4.50
C ASP A 373 21.58 -6.93 -3.62
N LEU A 374 21.25 -5.65 -3.83
CA LEU A 374 21.75 -4.55 -3.01
C LEU A 374 21.22 -4.64 -1.58
N ALA A 375 19.92 -4.90 -1.40
CA ALA A 375 19.32 -5.11 -0.09
C ALA A 375 19.99 -6.26 0.66
N ALA A 376 20.22 -7.41 0.00
CA ALA A 376 20.89 -8.56 0.59
C ALA A 376 22.32 -8.23 1.06
N ARG A 377 23.08 -7.45 0.30
CA ARG A 377 24.44 -7.02 0.70
C ARG A 377 24.43 -6.15 1.95
N VAL A 378 23.48 -5.22 2.04
CA VAL A 378 23.33 -4.36 3.24
C VAL A 378 22.96 -5.21 4.46
N LEU A 379 22.05 -6.16 4.31
CA LEU A 379 21.63 -7.05 5.39
C LEU A 379 22.77 -7.96 5.87
N GLN A 380 23.52 -8.57 4.96
CA GLN A 380 24.71 -9.37 5.30
C GLN A 380 25.75 -8.56 6.08
N LEU A 381 25.97 -7.30 5.70
CA LEU A 381 26.84 -6.41 6.44
C LEU A 381 26.30 -6.17 7.86
N VAL A 382 25.01 -5.87 8.01
CA VAL A 382 24.40 -5.64 9.32
C VAL A 382 24.48 -6.89 10.20
N GLU A 383 24.18 -8.08 9.67
CA GLU A 383 24.32 -9.36 10.37
C GLU A 383 25.75 -9.58 10.89
N SER A 384 26.75 -9.30 10.05
CA SER A 384 28.17 -9.43 10.42
C SER A 384 28.61 -8.47 11.55
N LEU A 385 27.84 -7.41 11.78
CA LEU A 385 28.09 -6.42 12.84
C LEU A 385 27.32 -6.75 14.13
N THR A 386 26.29 -7.61 14.06
CA THR A 386 25.49 -8.03 15.21
C THR A 386 25.91 -9.39 15.76
N ASP A 387 26.58 -10.22 14.96
CA ASP A 387 27.24 -11.45 15.42
C ASP A 387 28.52 -11.09 16.19
N ASP A 388 28.36 -10.67 17.45
CA ASP A 388 29.44 -10.74 18.43
C ASP A 388 29.84 -12.21 18.56
N GLY A 389 30.99 -12.59 17.98
CA GLY A 389 31.55 -13.95 17.87
C GLY A 389 31.61 -14.76 19.17
N SER A 390 30.46 -15.10 19.71
CA SER A 390 30.25 -16.06 20.77
C SER A 390 30.21 -17.42 20.10
N PRO A 391 31.23 -18.29 20.30
CA PRO A 391 31.15 -19.64 19.77
C PRO A 391 29.91 -20.30 20.36
N THR A 392 29.05 -20.82 19.48
CA THR A 392 28.02 -21.79 19.81
C THR A 392 28.69 -22.90 20.64
N GLN A 393 28.39 -22.95 21.93
CA GLN A 393 28.72 -24.09 22.81
C GLN A 393 27.70 -25.19 22.63
#